data_AF-A0A7S0GBV2-F1
#
_entry.id   AF-A0A7S0GBV2-F1
#
_cell.length_a   1.000
_cell.length_b   1.000
_cell.length_c   1.000
_cell.angle_alpha   90.00
_cell.angle_beta   90.00
_cell.angle_gamma   90.00
#
_symmetry.space_group_name_H-M   'P 1'
#
loop_
_entity.id
_entity.type
_entity.pdbx_description
1 polymer ?
#
loop_
_entity_poly.entity_id
_entity_poly.type
_entity_poly.pdbx_seq_one_letter_code
_entity_poly.pdbx_strand_id
1 'polypeptide(L)'
;SEYTSARLLKRTQLFGGYSGSNYRVDLDDGSAFVLKVTNGYSAEHAELMCQTANHLSAAGYYKDCCLPIPRRQQHNDNQQQDQRKFRFVSKKEKKGVPAFLLTFVEGRQADAVMR
;
A
#
# COMPACT_ATOMS: atom_id res chain seq x y z
N SER A 1 4.11 17.70 2.14
CA SER A 1 3.39 16.84 1.18
C SER A 1 2.03 16.47 1.77
N GLU A 2 0.98 17.11 1.24
CA GLU A 2 -0.33 17.40 1.86
C GLU A 2 -1.39 16.27 1.74
N TYR A 3 -1.03 15.00 1.83
CA TYR A 3 -2.00 13.89 1.72
C TYR A 3 -2.98 13.70 2.93
N THR A 4 -3.63 14.73 3.50
CA THR A 4 -4.35 14.57 4.80
C THR A 4 -5.80 15.03 4.99
N SER A 5 -6.58 15.32 3.96
CA SER A 5 -8.01 15.64 4.18
C SER A 5 -8.99 14.97 3.21
N ALA A 6 -8.48 14.30 2.17
CA ALA A 6 -9.34 13.73 1.15
C ALA A 6 -10.22 12.61 1.71
N ARG A 7 -11.53 12.71 1.45
CA ARG A 7 -12.53 11.76 1.93
C ARG A 7 -12.54 10.53 1.02
N LEU A 8 -12.68 9.35 1.63
CA LEU A 8 -12.99 8.13 0.89
C LEU A 8 -14.32 8.30 0.14
N LEU A 9 -14.30 8.22 -1.19
CA LEU A 9 -15.51 8.21 -2.01
C LEU A 9 -15.99 6.79 -2.26
N LYS A 10 -15.10 5.93 -2.76
CA LYS A 10 -15.46 4.59 -3.22
C LYS A 10 -14.37 3.59 -2.86
N ARG A 11 -14.83 2.38 -2.52
CA ARG A 11 -13.99 1.20 -2.38
C ARG A 11 -14.51 0.12 -3.32
N THR A 12 -13.71 -0.27 -4.30
CA THR A 12 -14.05 -1.32 -5.27
C THR A 12 -13.13 -2.52 -5.04
N GLN A 13 -13.68 -3.71 -4.87
CA GLN A 13 -12.86 -4.92 -4.77
C GLN A 13 -12.19 -5.20 -6.12
N LEU A 14 -10.88 -5.45 -6.09
CA LEU A 14 -10.11 -5.87 -7.24
C LEU A 14 -9.95 -7.39 -7.19
N PHE A 15 -10.27 -8.06 -8.29
CA PHE A 15 -10.11 -9.50 -8.43
C PHE A 15 -8.78 -9.83 -9.12
N GLY A 16 -8.15 -10.92 -8.69
CA GLY A 16 -6.82 -11.32 -9.13
C GLY A 16 -5.72 -11.04 -8.09
N GLY A 17 -4.54 -11.61 -8.33
CA GLY A 17 -3.38 -11.55 -7.43
C GLY A 17 -3.28 -12.74 -6.48
N TYR A 18 -2.05 -13.10 -6.13
CA TYR A 18 -1.76 -14.13 -5.13
C TYR A 18 -2.03 -13.59 -3.72
N SER A 19 -2.66 -14.42 -2.88
CA SER A 19 -2.91 -14.24 -1.45
C SER A 19 -3.53 -12.90 -0.98
N GLY A 20 -4.71 -12.99 -0.37
CA GLY A 20 -5.38 -11.87 0.29
C GLY A 20 -6.44 -11.15 -0.55
N SER A 21 -6.81 -9.95 -0.13
CA SER A 21 -7.85 -9.14 -0.77
C SER A 21 -7.27 -7.79 -1.20
N ASN A 22 -7.62 -7.36 -2.41
CA ASN A 22 -7.17 -6.11 -2.98
C ASN A 22 -8.37 -5.20 -3.19
N TYR A 23 -8.23 -3.91 -2.88
CA TYR A 23 -9.29 -2.93 -3.10
C TYR A 23 -8.71 -1.70 -3.77
N ARG A 24 -9.37 -1.19 -4.81
CA ARG A 24 -9.16 0.18 -5.28
C ARG A 24 -9.91 1.12 -4.36
N VAL A 25 -9.22 2.15 -3.90
CA VAL A 25 -9.72 3.19 -3.02
C VAL A 25 -9.64 4.50 -3.79
N ASP A 26 -10.80 5.09 -4.08
CA ASP A 26 -10.92 6.38 -4.75
C ASP A 26 -11.24 7.46 -3.72
N LEU A 27 -10.49 8.57 -3.75
CA LEU A 27 -10.69 9.73 -2.89
C LEU A 27 -11.38 10.89 -3.65
N ASP A 28 -11.86 11.88 -2.92
CA ASP A 28 -12.62 13.02 -3.46
C ASP A 28 -11.77 14.07 -4.16
N ASP A 29 -10.46 14.06 -3.94
CA ASP A 29 -9.48 14.84 -4.70
C ASP A 29 -9.11 14.21 -6.05
N GLY A 30 -9.75 13.09 -6.42
CA GLY A 30 -9.50 12.35 -7.65
C GLY A 30 -8.31 11.38 -7.58
N SER A 31 -7.62 11.30 -6.44
CA SER A 31 -6.55 10.31 -6.26
C SER A 31 -7.10 8.90 -6.08
N ALA A 32 -6.33 7.92 -6.55
CA ALA A 32 -6.66 6.50 -6.45
C ALA A 32 -5.50 5.71 -5.88
N PHE A 33 -5.83 4.77 -5.00
CA PHE A 33 -4.88 3.92 -4.29
C PHE A 33 -5.32 2.47 -4.31
N VAL A 34 -4.39 1.56 -4.01
CA VAL A 34 -4.72 0.16 -3.73
C VAL A 34 -4.54 -0.10 -2.23
N LEU A 35 -5.60 -0.57 -1.58
CA LEU A 35 -5.53 -1.17 -0.26
C LEU A 35 -5.28 -2.67 -0.43
N LYS A 36 -4.08 -3.13 -0.04
CA LYS A 36 -3.71 -4.53 -0.01
C LYS A 36 -3.92 -5.09 1.40
N VAL A 37 -4.73 -6.13 1.52
CA VAL A 37 -4.92 -6.91 2.75
C VAL A 37 -4.24 -8.27 2.56
N THR A 38 -3.21 -8.56 3.34
CA THR A 38 -2.40 -9.77 3.19
C THR A 38 -2.81 -10.84 4.21
N ASN A 39 -3.87 -11.58 3.87
CA ASN A 39 -4.32 -12.73 4.67
C ASN A 39 -3.22 -13.81 4.72
N GLY A 40 -2.94 -14.35 5.91
CA GLY A 40 -1.92 -15.39 6.10
C GLY A 40 -0.49 -14.89 6.30
N TYR A 41 -0.28 -13.57 6.28
CA TYR A 41 1.03 -12.97 6.57
C TYR A 41 1.06 -12.31 7.94
N SER A 42 2.23 -12.33 8.57
CA SER A 42 2.51 -11.46 9.71
C SER A 42 2.74 -10.02 9.25
N ALA A 43 2.61 -9.06 10.15
CA ALA A 43 2.86 -7.67 9.80
C ALA A 43 4.33 -7.41 9.51
N GLU A 44 5.23 -8.14 10.16
CA GLU A 44 6.67 -8.06 9.95
C GLU A 44 7.04 -8.51 8.53
N HIS A 45 6.41 -9.60 8.04
CA HIS A 45 6.57 -10.02 6.65
C HIS A 45 5.97 -9.00 5.67
N ALA A 46 4.77 -8.49 5.94
CA ALA A 46 4.15 -7.46 5.11
C ALA A 46 4.99 -6.18 5.04
N GLU A 47 5.62 -5.81 6.15
CA GLU A 47 6.49 -4.64 6.24
C GLU A 47 7.78 -4.86 5.42
N LEU A 48 8.39 -6.03 5.52
CA LEU A 48 9.56 -6.39 4.72
C LEU A 48 9.26 -6.38 3.21
N MET A 49 8.08 -6.85 2.80
CA MET A 49 7.63 -6.76 1.39
C MET A 49 7.56 -5.30 0.93
N CYS A 50 6.98 -4.42 1.74
CA CYS A 50 6.90 -2.99 1.41
C CYS A 50 8.29 -2.33 1.36
N GLN A 51 9.15 -2.62 2.33
CA GLN A 51 10.51 -2.07 2.36
C GLN A 51 11.34 -2.53 1.16
N THR A 52 11.24 -3.81 0.79
CA THR A 52 11.89 -4.37 -0.39
C THR A 52 11.41 -3.68 -1.67
N ALA A 53 10.10 -3.55 -1.86
CA ALA A 53 9.54 -2.89 -3.03
C ALA A 53 9.96 -1.42 -3.13
N ASN A 54 9.93 -0.69 -2.01
CA ASN A 54 10.39 0.70 -1.94
C ASN A 54 11.88 0.83 -2.27
N HIS A 55 12.72 -0.06 -1.73
CA HIS A 55 14.15 -0.06 -2.01
C HIS A 55 14.46 -0.34 -3.49
N LEU A 56 13.81 -1.35 -4.08
CA LEU A 56 13.98 -1.69 -5.50
C LEU A 56 13.48 -0.57 -6.43
N SER A 57 12.41 0.12 -6.05
CA SER A 57 11.94 1.30 -6.78
C SER A 57 12.94 2.45 -6.73
N ALA A 58 13.49 2.74 -5.54
CA ALA A 58 14.52 3.77 -5.38
C ALA A 58 15.80 3.46 -6.18
N ALA A 59 16.10 2.18 -6.40
CA ALA A 59 17.20 1.72 -7.25
C ALA A 59 16.86 1.71 -8.77
N GLY A 60 15.65 2.10 -9.16
CA GLY A 60 15.24 2.26 -10.56
C GLY A 60 14.72 1.00 -11.26
N TYR A 61 14.51 -0.11 -10.53
CA TYR A 61 14.03 -1.37 -11.09
C TYR A 61 12.53 -1.36 -11.43
N TYR A 62 11.77 -0.45 -10.84
CA TYR A 62 10.32 -0.38 -10.99
C TYR A 62 9.90 1.02 -11.44
N LYS A 63 9.40 1.12 -12.68
CA LYS A 63 8.83 2.35 -13.24
C LYS A 63 7.31 2.29 -13.36
N ASP A 64 6.75 1.13 -13.71
CA ASP A 64 5.33 0.95 -14.00
C ASP A 64 4.68 -0.08 -13.07
N CYS A 65 4.80 0.10 -11.76
CA CYS A 65 4.15 -0.80 -10.78
C CYS A 65 3.52 -0.05 -9.61
N CYS A 66 2.65 -0.75 -8.88
CA CYS A 66 2.05 -0.24 -7.65
C CYS A 66 3.12 -0.23 -6.54
N LEU A 67 3.42 0.94 -5.99
CA LEU A 67 4.48 1.15 -5.00
C LEU A 67 3.90 1.43 -3.61
N PRO A 68 4.53 0.94 -2.53
CA PRO A 68 4.00 1.09 -1.19
C PRO A 68 4.07 2.54 -0.70
N ILE A 69 2.98 2.97 -0.05
CA ILE A 69 2.85 4.33 0.47
C ILE A 69 3.19 4.32 1.96
N PRO A 70 4.22 5.07 2.41
CA PRO A 70 4.57 5.16 3.80
C PRO A 70 3.41 5.76 4.61
N ARG A 71 3.16 5.19 5.79
CA ARG A 71 2.29 5.80 6.78
C ARG A 71 2.95 7.05 7.33
N ARG A 72 2.15 8.10 7.54
CA ARG A 72 2.58 9.20 8.40
C ARG A 72 2.88 8.63 9.79
N GLN A 73 4.12 8.80 10.26
CA GLN A 73 4.42 8.59 11.66
C GLN A 73 3.55 9.58 12.44
N GLN A 74 2.72 9.10 13.36
CA GLN A 74 2.11 9.98 14.35
C GLN A 74 3.27 10.57 15.15
N HIS A 75 3.39 11.89 15.14
CA HIS A 75 4.42 12.61 15.88
C HIS A 75 4.19 12.32 17.36
N ASN A 76 4.96 11.39 17.93
CA ASN A 76 5.09 11.24 19.36
C ASN A 76 6.37 11.99 19.73
N ASP A 77 6.22 13.15 20.37
CA ASP A 77 7.28 14.13 20.65
C ASP A 77 8.46 13.63 21.53
N ASN A 78 8.54 12.34 21.84
CA ASN A 78 9.57 11.76 22.72
C ASN A 78 10.35 10.58 22.12
N GLN A 79 10.24 10.30 20.82
CA GLN A 79 11.10 9.30 20.19
C GLN A 79 12.00 9.98 19.16
N GLN A 80 13.29 10.05 19.51
CA GLN A 80 14.37 10.48 18.64
C GLN A 80 14.13 9.94 17.23
N GLN A 81 14.17 10.87 16.26
CA GLN A 81 14.04 10.61 14.84
C GLN A 81 15.09 9.60 14.38
N ASP A 82 14.79 8.32 14.50
CA ASP A 82 15.49 7.30 13.73
C ASP A 82 14.94 7.44 12.31
N GLN A 83 15.61 8.26 11.50
CA GLN A 83 15.31 8.58 10.09
C GLN A 83 15.23 7.32 9.18
N ARG A 84 15.35 6.11 9.75
CA ARG A 84 15.57 4.84 9.08
C ARG A 84 14.36 3.91 8.96
N LYS A 85 13.17 4.26 9.46
CA LYS A 85 12.02 3.35 9.38
C LYS A 85 10.74 4.04 8.91
N PHE A 86 10.63 4.24 7.60
CA PHE A 86 9.30 4.30 6.97
C PHE A 86 8.52 3.06 7.41
N ARG A 87 7.31 3.26 7.94
CA ARG A 87 6.39 2.17 8.25
C ARG A 87 5.28 2.16 7.23
N PHE A 88 4.94 1.01 6.69
CA PHE A 88 3.94 0.89 5.63
C PHE A 88 2.67 0.18 6.12
N VAL A 89 2.82 -0.81 7.01
CA VAL A 89 1.74 -1.71 7.39
C VAL A 89 0.92 -1.17 8.56
N SER A 90 -0.40 -1.35 8.48
CA SER A 90 -1.39 -1.13 9.53
C SER A 90 -1.98 -2.47 9.98
N LYS A 91 -2.26 -2.62 11.27
CA LYS A 91 -2.92 -3.80 11.88
C LYS A 91 -4.42 -3.56 12.19
N LYS A 92 -5.06 -2.56 11.56
CA LYS A 92 -6.36 -1.98 11.99
C LYS A 92 -7.60 -2.89 11.94
N GLU A 93 -7.52 -4.12 11.43
CA GLU A 93 -8.67 -5.03 11.35
C GLU A 93 -8.86 -5.81 12.67
N LYS A 94 -10.12 -6.16 13.01
CA LYS A 94 -10.50 -6.90 14.25
C LYS A 94 -9.74 -8.22 14.47
N LYS A 95 -9.09 -8.76 13.44
CA LYS A 95 -8.35 -10.02 13.45
C LYS A 95 -6.83 -9.85 13.35
N GLY A 96 -6.33 -8.62 13.43
CA GLY A 96 -4.90 -8.33 13.36
C GLY A 96 -4.26 -8.59 11.98
N VAL A 97 -5.09 -8.68 10.93
CA VAL A 97 -4.61 -8.93 9.57
C VAL A 97 -3.87 -7.68 9.05
N PRO A 98 -2.63 -7.83 8.55
CA PRO A 98 -1.88 -6.71 8.02
C PRO A 98 -2.48 -6.17 6.72
N ALA A 99 -2.51 -4.85 6.63
CA ALA A 99 -2.91 -4.13 5.43
C ALA A 99 -2.01 -2.92 5.19
N PHE A 100 -1.80 -2.56 3.92
CA PHE A 100 -0.99 -1.42 3.51
C PHE A 100 -1.54 -0.79 2.24
N LEU A 101 -1.17 0.47 2.00
CA LEU A 101 -1.55 1.21 0.80
C LEU A 101 -0.44 1.14 -0.25
N LEU A 102 -0.84 1.05 -1.51
CA LEU A 102 0.02 1.18 -2.67
C LEU A 102 -0.52 2.29 -3.59
N THR A 103 0.35 2.85 -4.43
CA THR A 103 -0.09 3.64 -5.59
C THR A 103 -0.97 2.78 -6.51
N PHE A 104 -1.88 3.42 -7.24
CA PHE A 104 -2.65 2.75 -8.28
C PHE A 104 -2.01 3.02 -9.64
N VAL A 105 -1.74 1.94 -10.39
CA VAL A 105 -1.34 2.02 -11.79
C VAL A 105 -2.47 1.41 -12.61
N GLU A 106 -3.03 2.19 -13.52
CA GLU A 106 -4.06 1.70 -14.42
C GLU A 106 -3.44 0.79 -15.48
N GLY A 107 -4.07 -0.36 -15.72
CA GLY A 107 -3.57 -1.36 -16.66
C GLY A 107 -4.62 -2.41 -16.97
N ARG A 108 -4.30 -3.28 -17.93
CA ARG A 108 -5.13 -4.43 -18.30
C ARG A 108 -4.60 -5.69 -17.62
N GLN A 109 -5.49 -6.61 -17.27
CA GLN A 109 -5.10 -7.92 -16.74
C GLN A 109 -4.28 -8.68 -17.79
N ALA A 110 -3.20 -9.34 -17.38
CA ALA A 110 -2.28 -10.03 -18.29
C ALA A 110 -2.98 -11.09 -19.16
N ASP A 111 -3.99 -11.79 -18.62
CA ASP A 111 -4.80 -12.78 -19.37
C ASP A 111 -5.58 -12.20 -20.55
N ALA A 112 -5.87 -10.89 -20.53
CA ALA A 112 -6.53 -10.20 -21.65
C ALA A 112 -5.53 -9.72 -22.72
N VAL A 113 -4.22 -9.81 -22.45
CA VAL A 113 -3.14 -9.40 -23.37
C VAL A 113 -2.49 -10.62 -24.03
N MET A 114 -2.63 -11.81 -23.43
CA MET A 114 -2.06 -13.08 -23.90
C MET A 114 -3.02 -13.90 -24.80
N ARG A 115 -4.14 -13.30 -25.24
CA ARG A 115 -5.12 -13.93 -26.13
C ARG A 115 -5.12 -13.31 -27.51
#